data_AF-A0A3N5H2Y2-F1
#
_entry.id   AF-A0A3N5H2Y2-F1
#
_cell.length_a   1.000
_cell.length_b   1.000
_cell.length_c   1.000
_cell.angle_alpha   90.00
_cell.angle_beta   90.00
_cell.angle_gamma   90.00
#
_symmetry.space_group_name_H-M   'P 1'
#
loop_
_entity.id
_entity.type
_entity.pdbx_description
1 polymer ?
#
loop_
_entity_poly.entity_id
_entity_poly.type
_entity_poly.pdbx_seq_one_letter_code
_entity_poly.pdbx_strand_id
1 'polypeptide(L)'
;MSGLMRLLDPNNLRPVFDALAVGRDGWRGVREDRDFLGVLRRTLLPLPTDREPELDPDPFPPFEPGPYPALRGRKVAVVVSGGSGATSAAVGVQRAFEEAGVEPAALSAASGAVLFTLPWACGLDSATIARFWLGLRREDYVDLDWGALLRSARRGMGGWAGLVRGDALERSLRLLVGDRRLGETRIPFSMPAWNIDRNRVEILGTLTTPDLPVAVAVRTAIAIPIFVEPVQIGPHVYGDGGIIDIFPVRPVLEVRPDLVLGLNCYLPEGFEGEDVTGWRQRSFAILRASGQLRWSGMVALAREQALLAGDRLTLLHPVPYEAVRGGKFYETFVDRRRWPGFMNAGREATREYLSGLAPLRAAG
;
A
#
# COMPACT_ATOMS: atom_id res chain seq x y z
N MET A 1 -15.85 14.54 37.52
CA MET A 1 -14.65 13.69 37.72
C MET A 1 -14.55 12.50 36.74
N SER A 2 -15.54 12.20 35.89
CA SER A 2 -15.52 11.01 34.99
C SER A 2 -14.86 11.23 33.61
N GLY A 3 -14.76 12.47 33.11
CA GLY A 3 -14.17 12.77 31.80
C GLY A 3 -12.64 12.76 31.77
N LEU A 4 -12.00 13.28 32.82
CA LEU A 4 -10.52 13.34 32.93
C LEU A 4 -9.91 11.95 33.13
N MET A 5 -10.61 11.07 33.84
CA MET A 5 -10.20 9.68 34.08
C MET A 5 -10.28 8.81 32.81
N ARG A 6 -11.25 9.09 31.91
CA ARG A 6 -11.29 8.47 30.57
C ARG A 6 -10.14 8.94 29.68
N LEU A 7 -9.69 10.19 29.79
CA LEU A 7 -8.57 10.73 29.03
C LEU A 7 -7.21 10.16 29.50
N LEU A 8 -7.12 9.76 30.76
CA LEU A 8 -5.95 9.17 31.41
C LEU A 8 -5.96 7.62 31.38
N ASP A 9 -6.98 7.01 30.77
CA ASP A 9 -7.00 5.57 30.51
C ASP A 9 -5.83 5.24 29.54
N PRO A 10 -4.93 4.31 29.89
CA PRO A 10 -3.83 3.89 29.01
C PRO A 10 -4.27 3.55 27.59
N ASN A 11 -5.50 3.05 27.42
CA ASN A 11 -6.08 2.68 26.14
C ASN A 11 -6.63 3.88 25.35
N ASN A 12 -6.98 4.99 26.02
CA ASN A 12 -7.38 6.26 25.38
C ASN A 12 -6.21 7.23 25.23
N LEU A 13 -5.11 7.01 25.95
CA LEU A 13 -3.87 7.76 25.76
C LEU A 13 -3.25 7.47 24.39
N ARG A 14 -3.34 6.24 23.88
CA ARG A 14 -2.79 5.88 22.56
C ARG A 14 -3.44 6.66 21.41
N PRO A 15 -4.78 6.69 21.25
CA PRO A 15 -5.45 7.54 20.27
C PRO A 15 -5.18 9.03 20.48
N VAL A 16 -5.00 9.50 21.73
CA VAL A 16 -4.66 10.91 22.02
C VAL A 16 -3.21 11.22 21.64
N PHE A 17 -2.27 10.31 21.89
CA PHE A 17 -0.89 10.44 21.43
C PHE A 17 -0.82 10.32 19.91
N ASP A 18 -1.51 9.37 19.28
CA ASP A 18 -1.61 9.22 17.84
C ASP A 18 -2.27 10.44 17.20
N ALA A 19 -3.35 10.99 17.77
CA ALA A 19 -4.01 12.21 17.29
C ALA A 19 -3.21 13.49 17.55
N LEU A 20 -2.46 13.60 18.66
CA LEU A 20 -1.55 14.72 18.92
C LEU A 20 -0.28 14.62 18.09
N ALA A 21 0.14 13.42 17.73
CA ALA A 21 1.33 13.15 16.95
C ALA A 21 1.07 13.30 15.44
N VAL A 22 -0.02 12.70 14.92
CA VAL A 22 -0.60 12.99 13.60
C VAL A 22 -1.03 14.46 13.53
N GLY A 23 -1.59 15.00 14.62
CA GLY A 23 -2.05 16.37 14.68
C GLY A 23 -0.92 17.39 14.71
N ARG A 24 0.25 17.12 15.30
CA ARG A 24 1.32 18.12 15.48
C ARG A 24 2.54 17.90 14.59
N ASP A 25 2.94 16.67 14.26
CA ASP A 25 3.90 16.41 13.17
C ASP A 25 3.21 16.46 11.81
N GLY A 26 1.94 16.06 11.73
CA GLY A 26 1.09 16.37 10.59
C GLY A 26 0.85 17.87 10.49
N TRP A 27 0.40 18.61 11.50
CA TRP A 27 0.29 20.08 11.34
C TRP A 27 1.63 20.79 11.13
N ARG A 28 2.74 20.34 11.72
CA ARG A 28 4.04 20.98 11.53
C ARG A 28 4.66 20.61 10.19
N GLY A 29 4.56 19.35 9.77
CA GLY A 29 4.90 18.90 8.42
C GLY A 29 4.00 19.55 7.37
N VAL A 30 2.69 19.59 7.56
CA VAL A 30 1.71 20.27 6.69
C VAL A 30 1.96 21.78 6.64
N ARG A 31 2.31 22.43 7.76
CA ARG A 31 2.53 23.89 7.82
C ARG A 31 3.94 24.30 7.33
N GLU A 32 4.92 23.41 7.39
CA GLU A 32 6.29 23.63 6.91
C GLU A 32 6.48 23.14 5.45
N ASP A 33 5.66 22.20 4.97
CA ASP A 33 5.73 21.60 3.63
C ASP A 33 4.72 22.27 2.67
N ARG A 34 5.17 23.37 2.05
CA ARG A 34 4.40 24.12 1.04
C ARG A 34 3.98 23.23 -0.14
N ASP A 35 4.76 22.19 -0.44
CA ASP A 35 4.51 21.28 -1.55
C ASP A 35 3.32 20.38 -1.21
N PHE A 36 3.27 19.83 0.01
CA PHE A 36 2.11 19.06 0.48
C PHE A 36 0.82 19.89 0.52
N LEU A 37 0.84 21.12 1.07
CA LEU A 37 -0.34 22.00 1.07
C LEU A 37 -0.77 22.36 -0.35
N GLY A 38 0.18 22.58 -1.26
CA GLY A 38 -0.09 22.83 -2.67
C GLY A 38 -0.72 21.62 -3.35
N VAL A 39 -0.27 20.40 -3.03
CA VAL A 39 -0.85 19.16 -3.56
C VAL A 39 -2.23 18.93 -2.96
N LEU A 40 -2.42 19.09 -1.65
CA LEU A 40 -3.72 18.94 -0.99
C LEU A 40 -4.73 19.98 -1.51
N ARG A 41 -4.31 21.24 -1.73
CA ARG A 41 -5.17 22.26 -2.33
C ARG A 41 -5.51 21.94 -3.78
N ARG A 42 -4.53 21.57 -4.60
CA ARG A 42 -4.79 21.07 -5.98
C ARG A 42 -5.70 19.84 -5.95
N THR A 43 -5.65 19.10 -4.84
CA THR A 43 -6.40 17.88 -4.64
C THR A 43 -7.87 18.11 -4.34
N LEU A 44 -8.11 18.88 -3.30
CA LEU A 44 -9.45 19.11 -2.79
C LEU A 44 -10.13 20.25 -3.53
N LEU A 45 -9.38 21.22 -4.04
CA LEU A 45 -9.87 22.46 -4.65
C LEU A 45 -9.09 22.75 -5.95
N PRO A 46 -9.28 21.95 -7.02
CA PRO A 46 -8.65 22.20 -8.31
C PRO A 46 -9.12 23.56 -8.86
N LEU A 47 -8.17 24.42 -9.24
CA LEU A 47 -8.47 25.67 -9.93
C LEU A 47 -8.31 25.51 -11.44
N PRO A 48 -8.96 26.35 -12.27
CA PRO A 48 -8.81 26.33 -13.73
C PRO A 48 -7.37 26.48 -14.24
N THR A 49 -6.47 27.02 -13.41
CA THR A 49 -5.04 27.19 -13.72
C THR A 49 -4.20 25.95 -13.42
N ASP A 50 -4.74 24.97 -12.69
CA ASP A 50 -4.02 23.76 -12.34
C ASP A 50 -3.98 22.84 -13.56
N ARG A 51 -2.81 22.72 -14.19
CA ARG A 51 -2.59 21.72 -15.24
C ARG A 51 -2.11 20.42 -14.60
N GLU A 52 -2.78 19.33 -14.94
CA GLU A 52 -2.24 18.01 -14.65
C GLU A 52 -1.01 17.77 -15.54
N PRO A 53 0.08 17.24 -14.97
CA PRO A 53 1.24 16.89 -15.76
C PRO A 53 0.86 15.75 -16.71
N GLU A 54 1.18 15.91 -17.98
CA GLU A 54 1.15 14.80 -18.94
C GLU A 54 2.31 13.87 -18.59
N LEU A 55 1.98 12.63 -18.23
CA LEU A 55 2.96 11.61 -17.85
C LEU A 55 3.22 10.71 -19.06
N ASP A 56 4.48 10.31 -19.24
CA ASP A 56 4.82 9.26 -20.19
C ASP A 56 4.12 7.96 -19.76
N PRO A 57 3.20 7.42 -20.59
CA PRO A 57 2.43 6.24 -20.22
C PRO A 57 3.27 4.95 -20.30
N ASP A 58 4.43 4.96 -20.94
CA ASP A 58 5.32 3.81 -21.09
C ASP A 58 6.64 4.05 -20.32
N PRO A 59 6.64 3.89 -18.99
CA PRO A 59 7.74 4.34 -18.14
C PRO A 59 8.98 3.43 -18.21
N PHE A 60 8.88 2.26 -18.82
CA PHE A 60 9.93 1.25 -18.79
C PHE A 60 10.90 1.41 -19.96
N PRO A 61 12.20 1.07 -19.77
CA PRO A 61 13.10 0.86 -20.90
C PRO A 61 12.61 -0.30 -21.78
N PRO A 62 13.21 -0.48 -22.98
CA PRO A 62 12.91 -1.61 -23.86
C PRO A 62 12.89 -2.94 -23.10
N PHE A 63 11.98 -3.83 -23.52
CA PHE A 63 11.87 -5.17 -22.93
C PHE A 63 13.19 -5.93 -23.12
N GLU A 64 13.80 -6.36 -22.02
CA GLU A 64 15.07 -7.07 -22.02
C GLU A 64 14.89 -8.46 -21.40
N PRO A 65 14.66 -9.51 -22.20
CA PRO A 65 14.55 -10.87 -21.70
C PRO A 65 15.87 -11.29 -21.06
N GLY A 66 15.83 -11.73 -19.80
CA GLY A 66 16.99 -12.20 -19.06
C GLY A 66 16.82 -13.67 -18.67
N PRO A 67 17.75 -14.58 -19.02
CA PRO A 67 17.69 -15.91 -18.47
C PRO A 67 18.04 -15.86 -16.99
N TYR A 68 17.13 -16.32 -16.13
CA TYR A 68 17.41 -16.56 -14.71
C TYR A 68 17.33 -18.07 -14.44
N PRO A 69 18.37 -18.86 -14.77
CA PRO A 69 18.38 -20.31 -14.56
C PRO A 69 18.07 -20.70 -13.12
N ALA A 70 18.44 -19.85 -12.16
CA ALA A 70 18.19 -20.08 -10.74
C ALA A 70 16.71 -20.12 -10.34
N LEU A 71 15.82 -19.52 -11.14
CA LEU A 71 14.38 -19.54 -10.90
C LEU A 71 13.68 -20.77 -11.49
N ARG A 72 14.34 -21.53 -12.39
CA ARG A 72 13.70 -22.67 -13.04
C ARG A 72 13.26 -23.71 -12.00
N GLY A 73 11.96 -23.99 -11.97
CA GLY A 73 11.37 -24.96 -11.05
C GLY A 73 11.16 -24.45 -9.62
N ARG A 74 11.54 -23.20 -9.29
CA ARG A 74 11.23 -22.59 -7.99
C ARG A 74 9.84 -21.98 -7.98
N LYS A 75 9.11 -22.18 -6.89
CA LYS A 75 7.90 -21.42 -6.56
C LYS A 75 8.28 -20.11 -5.88
N VAL A 76 8.07 -19.01 -6.58
CA VAL A 76 8.34 -17.67 -6.04
C VAL A 76 7.02 -17.02 -5.67
N ALA A 77 6.82 -16.71 -4.39
CA ALA A 77 5.72 -15.87 -3.95
C ALA A 77 6.16 -14.40 -3.88
N VAL A 78 5.25 -13.46 -4.08
CA VAL A 78 5.53 -12.03 -3.92
C VAL A 78 4.60 -11.42 -2.87
N VAL A 79 5.18 -10.64 -1.95
CA VAL A 79 4.46 -9.90 -0.92
C VAL A 79 4.78 -8.43 -1.07
N VAL A 80 3.78 -7.56 -1.18
CA VAL A 80 3.98 -6.12 -1.32
C VAL A 80 3.34 -5.39 -0.15
N SER A 81 4.13 -4.58 0.57
CA SER A 81 3.58 -3.77 1.65
C SER A 81 2.66 -2.67 1.11
N GLY A 82 1.83 -2.09 1.99
CA GLY A 82 1.28 -0.76 1.69
C GLY A 82 2.38 0.29 1.51
N GLY A 83 2.02 1.50 1.10
CA GLY A 83 3.02 2.56 0.87
C GLY A 83 2.61 3.66 -0.11
N SER A 84 1.32 3.90 -0.28
CA SER A 84 0.83 4.95 -1.19
C SER A 84 1.38 4.77 -2.62
N GLY A 85 1.72 5.86 -3.33
CA GLY A 85 2.24 5.83 -4.69
C GLY A 85 3.57 5.10 -4.86
N ALA A 86 4.37 4.92 -3.81
CA ALA A 86 5.60 4.12 -3.89
C ALA A 86 5.33 2.64 -4.23
N THR A 87 4.13 2.16 -3.94
CA THR A 87 3.71 0.80 -4.32
C THR A 87 3.58 0.61 -5.83
N SER A 88 3.64 1.67 -6.64
CA SER A 88 3.78 1.56 -8.10
C SER A 88 5.06 0.82 -8.50
N ALA A 89 6.08 0.75 -7.61
CA ALA A 89 7.25 -0.11 -7.79
C ALA A 89 6.88 -1.59 -8.03
N ALA A 90 5.71 -2.05 -7.55
CA ALA A 90 5.23 -3.40 -7.82
C ALA A 90 5.01 -3.69 -9.31
N VAL A 91 4.64 -2.68 -10.11
CA VAL A 91 4.55 -2.82 -11.58
C VAL A 91 5.94 -3.05 -12.19
N GLY A 92 6.98 -2.46 -11.59
CA GLY A 92 8.38 -2.73 -11.92
C GLY A 92 8.82 -4.14 -11.56
N VAL A 93 8.47 -4.61 -10.35
CA VAL A 93 8.70 -6.00 -9.94
C VAL A 93 8.04 -6.95 -10.95
N GLN A 94 6.78 -6.71 -11.31
CA GLN A 94 6.09 -7.46 -12.33
C GLN A 94 6.85 -7.48 -13.67
N ARG A 95 7.31 -6.32 -14.14
CA ARG A 95 8.10 -6.22 -15.38
C ARG A 95 9.35 -7.11 -15.33
N ALA A 96 10.05 -7.16 -14.20
CA ALA A 96 11.21 -8.03 -14.05
C ALA A 96 10.83 -9.53 -14.06
N PHE A 97 9.66 -9.91 -13.53
CA PHE A 97 9.12 -11.27 -13.63
C PHE A 97 8.77 -11.65 -15.07
N GLU A 98 8.17 -10.72 -15.84
CA GLU A 98 7.88 -10.90 -17.26
C GLU A 98 9.17 -11.09 -18.08
N GLU A 99 10.18 -10.25 -17.84
CA GLU A 99 11.51 -10.35 -18.46
C GLU A 99 12.24 -11.64 -18.07
N ALA A 100 11.96 -12.17 -16.88
CA ALA A 100 12.47 -13.46 -16.41
C ALA A 100 11.73 -14.67 -16.99
N GLY A 101 10.54 -14.46 -17.58
CA GLY A 101 9.66 -15.54 -18.02
C GLY A 101 9.14 -16.40 -16.86
N VAL A 102 8.93 -15.81 -15.68
CA VAL A 102 8.46 -16.50 -14.47
C VAL A 102 7.18 -15.86 -13.96
N GLU A 103 6.20 -16.69 -13.60
CA GLU A 103 4.96 -16.24 -12.97
C GLU A 103 5.04 -16.49 -11.44
N PRO A 104 4.60 -15.54 -10.60
CA PRO A 104 4.50 -15.79 -9.17
C PRO A 104 3.58 -16.96 -8.85
N ALA A 105 3.95 -17.77 -7.85
CA ALA A 105 3.11 -18.85 -7.34
C ALA A 105 1.91 -18.32 -6.52
N ALA A 106 2.07 -17.16 -5.90
CA ALA A 106 1.02 -16.43 -5.19
C ALA A 106 1.44 -14.97 -4.97
N LEU A 107 0.44 -14.09 -4.83
CA LEU A 107 0.59 -12.68 -4.51
C LEU A 107 -0.12 -12.35 -3.18
N SER A 108 0.53 -11.56 -2.33
CA SER A 108 -0.14 -10.89 -1.21
C SER A 108 0.20 -9.41 -1.21
N ALA A 109 -0.81 -8.56 -1.00
CA ALA A 109 -0.60 -7.12 -0.99
C ALA A 109 -1.52 -6.42 -0.01
N ALA A 110 -1.06 -5.28 0.53
CA ALA A 110 -1.83 -4.46 1.46
C ALA A 110 -2.04 -3.03 0.92
N SER A 111 -3.20 -2.46 1.25
CA SER A 111 -3.54 -1.07 0.95
C SER A 111 -3.32 -0.70 -0.53
N GLY A 112 -2.68 0.45 -0.80
CA GLY A 112 -2.40 0.94 -2.16
C GLY A 112 -1.69 -0.07 -3.09
N ALA A 113 -0.94 -1.04 -2.58
CA ALA A 113 -0.29 -2.04 -3.43
C ALA A 113 -1.28 -2.92 -4.19
N VAL A 114 -2.50 -3.09 -3.67
CA VAL A 114 -3.57 -3.86 -4.32
C VAL A 114 -3.98 -3.23 -5.66
N LEU A 115 -3.83 -1.90 -5.82
CA LEU A 115 -4.10 -1.19 -7.08
C LEU A 115 -3.25 -1.71 -8.25
N PHE A 116 -2.04 -2.19 -7.96
CA PHE A 116 -1.08 -2.64 -8.96
C PHE A 116 -1.02 -4.16 -9.04
N THR A 117 -1.04 -4.83 -7.90
CA THR A 117 -0.83 -6.28 -7.78
C THR A 117 -2.08 -7.10 -8.11
N LEU A 118 -3.29 -6.57 -7.90
CA LEU A 118 -4.51 -7.33 -8.22
C LEU A 118 -4.79 -7.38 -9.74
N PRO A 119 -4.60 -6.30 -10.52
CA PRO A 119 -4.58 -6.40 -11.99
C PRO A 119 -3.51 -7.37 -12.50
N TRP A 120 -2.32 -7.38 -11.89
CA TRP A 120 -1.29 -8.37 -12.19
C TRP A 120 -1.79 -9.79 -11.92
N ALA A 121 -2.43 -10.03 -10.77
CA ALA A 121 -3.05 -11.32 -10.45
C ALA A 121 -4.14 -11.73 -11.44
N CYS A 122 -4.84 -10.77 -12.04
CA CYS A 122 -5.81 -10.99 -13.12
C CYS A 122 -5.17 -11.32 -14.48
N GLY A 123 -3.83 -11.31 -14.57
CA GLY A 123 -3.07 -11.66 -15.77
C GLY A 123 -2.82 -10.50 -16.74
N LEU A 124 -2.99 -9.24 -16.30
CA LEU A 124 -2.62 -8.08 -17.10
C LEU A 124 -1.10 -7.88 -17.05
N ASP A 125 -0.49 -7.48 -18.17
CA ASP A 125 0.94 -7.19 -18.25
C ASP A 125 1.32 -5.82 -17.64
N SER A 126 2.61 -5.65 -17.30
CA SER A 126 3.12 -4.49 -16.58
C SER A 126 2.96 -3.20 -17.38
N ALA A 127 3.08 -3.27 -18.72
CA ALA A 127 2.96 -2.10 -19.58
C ALA A 127 1.51 -1.62 -19.64
N THR A 128 0.55 -2.55 -19.72
CA THR A 128 -0.89 -2.26 -19.67
C THR A 128 -1.27 -1.63 -18.32
N ILE A 129 -0.76 -2.17 -17.21
CA ILE A 129 -1.03 -1.60 -15.87
C ILE A 129 -0.39 -0.22 -15.72
N ALA A 130 0.85 -0.04 -16.18
CA ALA A 130 1.52 1.27 -16.15
C ALA A 130 0.77 2.32 -16.98
N ARG A 131 0.44 2.01 -18.24
CA ARG A 131 -0.29 2.90 -19.14
C ARG A 131 -1.65 3.29 -18.56
N PHE A 132 -2.38 2.34 -17.98
CA PHE A 132 -3.64 2.63 -17.32
C PHE A 132 -3.44 3.67 -16.21
N TRP A 133 -2.56 3.39 -15.25
CA TRP A 133 -2.38 4.24 -14.08
C TRP A 133 -1.78 5.61 -14.39
N LEU A 134 -0.90 5.70 -15.37
CA LEU A 134 -0.27 6.96 -15.79
C LEU A 134 -1.18 7.77 -16.72
N GLY A 135 -2.07 7.09 -17.47
CA GLY A 135 -3.05 7.71 -18.36
C GLY A 135 -4.32 8.21 -17.68
N LEU A 136 -4.63 7.76 -16.45
CA LEU A 136 -5.77 8.29 -15.71
C LEU A 136 -5.65 9.80 -15.49
N ARG A 137 -6.77 10.50 -15.46
CA ARG A 137 -6.88 11.86 -14.93
C ARG A 137 -7.32 11.80 -13.48
N ARG A 138 -7.12 12.88 -12.74
CA ARG A 138 -7.60 13.01 -11.35
C ARG A 138 -9.05 12.57 -11.14
N GLU A 139 -9.93 13.04 -12.02
CA GLU A 139 -11.37 12.80 -11.96
C GLU A 139 -11.74 11.30 -12.07
N ASP A 140 -10.83 10.49 -12.62
CA ASP A 140 -11.01 9.05 -12.77
C ASP A 140 -10.77 8.27 -11.47
N TYR A 141 -10.14 8.87 -10.45
CA TYR A 141 -9.83 8.19 -9.19
C TYR A 141 -10.12 9.00 -7.91
N VAL A 142 -10.45 10.29 -8.02
CA VAL A 142 -10.84 11.13 -6.89
C VAL A 142 -12.27 11.64 -7.05
N ASP A 143 -13.20 11.12 -6.24
CA ASP A 143 -14.59 11.56 -6.19
C ASP A 143 -14.98 12.08 -4.79
N LEU A 144 -14.80 13.38 -4.60
CA LEU A 144 -15.07 14.04 -3.34
C LEU A 144 -16.58 14.14 -3.04
N ASP A 145 -17.01 13.65 -1.87
CA ASP A 145 -18.36 13.90 -1.36
C ASP A 145 -18.41 15.19 -0.54
N TRP A 146 -18.64 16.30 -1.26
CA TRP A 146 -18.83 17.62 -0.67
C TRP A 146 -19.98 17.68 0.33
N GLY A 147 -21.02 16.85 0.16
CA GLY A 147 -22.14 16.76 1.09
C GLY A 147 -21.75 16.08 2.40
N ALA A 148 -20.93 15.02 2.33
CA ALA A 148 -20.40 14.33 3.51
C ALA A 148 -19.44 15.23 4.29
N LEU A 149 -18.57 15.99 3.61
CA LEU A 149 -17.69 16.99 4.21
C LEU A 149 -18.49 18.04 4.99
N LEU A 150 -19.52 18.62 4.37
CA LEU A 150 -20.39 19.63 5.02
C LEU A 150 -21.19 19.05 6.19
N ARG A 151 -21.66 17.80 6.10
CA ARG A 151 -22.36 17.11 7.20
C ARG A 151 -21.41 16.78 8.37
N SER A 152 -20.18 16.37 8.09
CA SER A 152 -19.14 16.10 9.09
C SER A 152 -18.73 17.35 9.85
N ALA A 153 -18.50 18.45 9.12
CA ALA A 153 -18.21 19.76 9.70
C ALA A 153 -19.34 20.26 10.61
N ARG A 154 -20.61 20.03 10.23
CA ARG A 154 -21.79 20.41 11.02
C ARG A 154 -22.06 19.51 12.24
N ARG A 155 -21.57 18.26 12.25
CA ARG A 155 -21.76 17.28 13.34
C ARG A 155 -20.56 17.16 14.29
N GLY A 156 -19.66 18.15 14.27
CA GLY A 156 -18.53 18.20 15.21
C GLY A 156 -17.52 17.06 15.04
N MET A 157 -17.29 16.57 13.81
CA MET A 157 -16.39 15.44 13.50
C MET A 157 -16.79 14.09 14.13
N GLY A 158 -18.04 13.92 14.59
CA GLY A 158 -18.51 12.73 15.31
C GLY A 158 -18.96 11.54 14.44
N GLY A 159 -18.59 11.47 13.16
CA GLY A 159 -18.99 10.37 12.27
C GLY A 159 -17.92 10.03 11.24
N TRP A 160 -17.85 8.76 10.85
CA TRP A 160 -17.13 8.29 9.66
C TRP A 160 -17.71 9.02 8.44
N ALA A 161 -17.09 10.12 8.03
CA ALA A 161 -17.40 10.80 6.79
C ALA A 161 -16.19 10.60 5.88
N GLY A 162 -16.21 9.50 5.11
CA GLY A 162 -15.26 9.32 4.02
C GLY A 162 -15.39 10.53 3.08
N LEU A 163 -14.28 11.22 2.85
CA LEU A 163 -14.26 12.38 1.98
C LEU A 163 -14.32 11.98 0.49
N VAL A 164 -13.92 10.75 0.19
CA VAL A 164 -13.89 10.14 -1.14
C VAL A 164 -14.81 8.91 -1.14
N ARG A 165 -15.75 8.82 -2.08
CA ARG A 165 -16.69 7.68 -2.16
C ARG A 165 -16.00 6.42 -2.69
N GLY A 166 -15.04 6.60 -3.60
CA GLY A 166 -14.32 5.53 -4.28
C GLY A 166 -15.05 4.98 -5.51
N ASP A 167 -16.19 5.53 -5.90
CA ASP A 167 -16.97 5.08 -7.05
C ASP A 167 -16.24 5.39 -8.37
N ALA A 168 -15.54 6.53 -8.47
CA ALA A 168 -14.73 6.87 -9.63
C ALA A 168 -13.61 5.84 -9.85
N LEU A 169 -12.87 5.54 -8.79
CA LEU A 169 -11.82 4.52 -8.83
C LEU A 169 -12.39 3.15 -9.18
N GLU A 170 -13.51 2.76 -8.57
CA GLU A 170 -14.17 1.49 -8.86
C GLU A 170 -14.59 1.38 -10.33
N ARG A 171 -15.15 2.46 -10.92
CA ARG A 171 -15.47 2.52 -12.36
C ARG A 171 -14.23 2.38 -13.22
N SER A 172 -13.17 3.13 -12.94
CA SER A 172 -11.91 3.06 -13.69
C SER A 172 -11.29 1.67 -13.62
N LEU A 173 -11.32 1.03 -12.46
CA LEU A 173 -10.86 -0.35 -12.31
C LEU A 173 -11.71 -1.34 -13.10
N ARG A 174 -13.03 -1.17 -13.15
CA ARG A 174 -13.89 -2.01 -14.02
C ARG A 174 -13.55 -1.85 -15.51
N LEU A 175 -13.06 -0.69 -15.95
CA LEU A 175 -12.54 -0.55 -17.32
C LEU A 175 -11.28 -1.38 -17.56
N LEU A 176 -10.41 -1.50 -16.55
CA LEU A 176 -9.17 -2.27 -16.62
C LEU A 176 -9.41 -3.78 -16.50
N VAL A 177 -10.20 -4.20 -15.52
CA VAL A 177 -10.35 -5.60 -15.14
C VAL A 177 -11.71 -6.22 -15.49
N GLY A 178 -12.66 -5.44 -16.02
CA GLY A 178 -14.02 -5.90 -16.28
C GLY A 178 -14.80 -6.24 -15.01
N ASP A 179 -15.75 -7.16 -15.13
CA ASP A 179 -16.55 -7.69 -14.01
C ASP A 179 -15.90 -8.90 -13.32
N ARG A 180 -14.57 -9.06 -13.48
CA ARG A 180 -13.83 -10.17 -12.89
C ARG A 180 -14.04 -10.24 -11.37
N ARG A 181 -14.11 -11.47 -10.86
CA ARG A 181 -14.16 -11.81 -9.44
C ARG A 181 -12.81 -12.36 -8.97
N LEU A 182 -12.57 -12.34 -7.67
CA LEU A 182 -11.30 -12.82 -7.09
C LEU A 182 -11.03 -14.29 -7.41
N GLY A 183 -12.05 -15.13 -7.54
CA GLY A 183 -11.92 -16.53 -7.93
C GLY A 183 -11.44 -16.74 -9.37
N GLU A 184 -11.50 -15.70 -10.20
CA GLU A 184 -11.09 -15.72 -11.62
C GLU A 184 -9.67 -15.19 -11.84
N THR A 185 -8.96 -14.82 -10.77
CA THR A 185 -7.55 -14.40 -10.87
C THR A 185 -6.70 -15.56 -11.38
N ARG A 186 -5.80 -15.26 -12.32
CA ARG A 186 -4.83 -16.22 -12.86
C ARG A 186 -3.82 -16.65 -11.81
N ILE A 187 -3.32 -15.71 -11.02
CA ILE A 187 -2.39 -15.95 -9.91
C ILE A 187 -3.17 -15.89 -8.59
N PRO A 188 -3.01 -16.87 -7.67
CA PRO A 188 -3.64 -16.80 -6.35
C PRO A 188 -3.27 -15.50 -5.64
N PHE A 189 -4.28 -14.71 -5.26
CA PHE A 189 -4.13 -13.41 -4.63
C PHE A 189 -4.74 -13.39 -3.23
N SER A 190 -4.14 -12.60 -2.34
CA SER A 190 -4.62 -12.35 -1.00
C SER A 190 -4.35 -10.92 -0.54
N MET A 191 -5.24 -10.38 0.29
CA MET A 191 -5.07 -9.08 0.94
C MET A 191 -5.72 -9.08 2.33
N PRO A 192 -5.15 -8.36 3.31
CA PRO A 192 -5.80 -8.14 4.58
C PRO A 192 -6.90 -7.10 4.43
N ALA A 193 -8.06 -7.36 5.04
CA ALA A 193 -9.14 -6.40 5.22
C ALA A 193 -9.54 -6.34 6.69
N TRP A 194 -9.78 -5.13 7.20
CA TRP A 194 -10.24 -4.96 8.56
C TRP A 194 -11.76 -5.09 8.61
N ASN A 195 -12.27 -6.17 9.20
CA ASN A 195 -13.69 -6.34 9.50
C ASN A 195 -14.03 -5.45 10.70
N ILE A 196 -14.77 -4.37 10.44
CA ILE A 196 -15.07 -3.32 11.43
C ILE A 196 -16.02 -3.85 12.50
N ASP A 197 -17.05 -4.59 12.09
CA ASP A 197 -18.08 -5.10 13.00
C ASP A 197 -17.52 -6.11 14.01
N ARG A 198 -16.54 -6.92 13.57
CA ARG A 198 -15.88 -7.93 14.41
C ARG A 198 -14.57 -7.43 15.01
N ASN A 199 -14.11 -6.25 14.61
CA ASN A 199 -12.81 -5.67 14.96
C ASN A 199 -11.64 -6.66 14.81
N ARG A 200 -11.48 -7.25 13.63
CA ARG A 200 -10.38 -8.18 13.33
C ARG A 200 -9.95 -8.10 11.87
N VAL A 201 -8.70 -8.46 11.60
CA VAL A 201 -8.22 -8.64 10.23
C VAL A 201 -8.71 -9.98 9.70
N GLU A 202 -9.31 -9.96 8.52
CA GLU A 202 -9.70 -11.14 7.73
C GLU A 202 -8.96 -11.08 6.39
N ILE A 203 -8.55 -12.23 5.86
CA ILE A 203 -7.89 -12.29 4.56
C ILE A 203 -8.94 -12.46 3.47
N LEU A 204 -9.01 -11.49 2.56
CA LEU A 204 -9.82 -11.57 1.34
C LEU A 204 -8.91 -11.99 0.19
N GLY A 205 -9.40 -12.80 -0.74
CA GLY A 205 -8.55 -13.35 -1.79
C GLY A 205 -9.24 -14.39 -2.65
N THR A 206 -8.47 -14.94 -3.59
CA THR A 206 -8.92 -15.94 -4.57
C THR A 206 -9.59 -17.14 -3.89
N LEU A 207 -9.02 -17.61 -2.77
CA LEU A 207 -9.49 -18.80 -2.06
C LEU A 207 -10.53 -18.51 -0.98
N THR A 208 -10.44 -17.34 -0.33
CA THR A 208 -11.28 -17.02 0.84
C THR A 208 -12.57 -16.30 0.48
N THR A 209 -12.56 -15.52 -0.61
CA THR A 209 -13.72 -14.75 -1.08
C THR A 209 -13.79 -14.76 -2.61
N PRO A 210 -13.93 -15.93 -3.25
CA PRO A 210 -13.85 -16.07 -4.71
C PRO A 210 -14.92 -15.26 -5.44
N ASP A 211 -16.09 -15.07 -4.84
CA ASP A 211 -17.19 -14.34 -5.46
C ASP A 211 -17.06 -12.81 -5.35
N LEU A 212 -16.07 -12.28 -4.62
CA LEU A 212 -15.93 -10.83 -4.46
C LEU A 212 -15.44 -10.20 -5.78
N PRO A 213 -16.13 -9.18 -6.33
CA PRO A 213 -15.63 -8.49 -7.52
C PRO A 213 -14.27 -7.83 -7.27
N VAL A 214 -13.37 -7.92 -8.25
CA VAL A 214 -12.01 -7.37 -8.18
C VAL A 214 -12.01 -5.87 -7.85
N ALA A 215 -12.88 -5.09 -8.50
CA ALA A 215 -12.99 -3.65 -8.25
C ALA A 215 -13.42 -3.33 -6.80
N VAL A 216 -14.30 -4.15 -6.22
CA VAL A 216 -14.75 -4.01 -4.82
C VAL A 216 -13.62 -4.40 -3.85
N ALA A 217 -12.85 -5.44 -4.17
CA ALA A 217 -11.68 -5.80 -3.39
C ALA A 217 -10.65 -4.67 -3.35
N VAL A 218 -10.31 -4.07 -4.50
CA VAL A 218 -9.39 -2.91 -4.54
C VAL A 218 -9.91 -1.73 -3.75
N ARG A 219 -11.20 -1.39 -3.89
CA ARG A 219 -11.84 -0.32 -3.10
C ARG A 219 -11.74 -0.59 -1.60
N THR A 220 -11.97 -1.84 -1.18
CA THR A 220 -11.85 -2.26 0.23
C THR A 220 -10.41 -2.11 0.74
N ALA A 221 -9.43 -2.47 -0.08
CA ALA A 221 -8.02 -2.34 0.28
C ALA A 221 -7.63 -0.87 0.53
N ILE A 222 -8.22 0.09 -0.17
CA ILE A 222 -7.89 1.53 0.04
C ILE A 222 -8.92 2.26 0.93
N ALA A 223 -9.83 1.54 1.59
CA ALA A 223 -10.86 2.10 2.45
C ALA A 223 -10.28 2.56 3.81
N ILE A 224 -9.40 3.56 3.75
CA ILE A 224 -8.73 4.14 4.92
C ILE A 224 -9.75 4.97 5.71
N PRO A 225 -9.94 4.73 7.02
CA PRO A 225 -10.84 5.51 7.85
C PRO A 225 -10.61 7.01 7.68
N ILE A 226 -11.71 7.78 7.68
CA ILE A 226 -11.75 9.24 7.47
C ILE A 226 -11.56 9.66 5.99
N PHE A 227 -10.79 8.94 5.19
CA PHE A 227 -10.51 9.33 3.80
C PHE A 227 -11.45 8.68 2.79
N VAL A 228 -11.67 7.37 2.91
CA VAL A 228 -12.46 6.58 1.96
C VAL A 228 -13.55 5.83 2.72
N GLU A 229 -14.75 5.77 2.13
CA GLU A 229 -15.88 5.09 2.75
C GLU A 229 -15.63 3.57 2.89
N PRO A 230 -16.00 2.97 4.04
CA PRO A 230 -15.91 1.53 4.23
C PRO A 230 -16.89 0.78 3.33
N VAL A 231 -16.56 -0.47 3.03
CA VAL A 231 -17.23 -1.28 2.02
C VAL A 231 -18.05 -2.38 2.68
N GLN A 232 -19.32 -2.50 2.31
CA GLN A 232 -20.17 -3.61 2.73
C GLN A 232 -19.83 -4.87 1.91
N ILE A 233 -19.44 -5.95 2.59
CA ILE A 233 -19.22 -7.26 1.98
C ILE A 233 -20.04 -8.30 2.75
N GLY A 234 -21.07 -8.84 2.09
CA GLY A 234 -22.04 -9.72 2.75
C GLY A 234 -22.68 -9.02 3.95
N PRO A 235 -22.70 -9.63 5.15
CA PRO A 235 -23.32 -9.03 6.33
C PRO A 235 -22.40 -8.06 7.09
N HIS A 236 -21.15 -7.86 6.67
CA HIS A 236 -20.17 -7.08 7.42
C HIS A 236 -19.62 -5.87 6.67
N VAL A 237 -19.17 -4.90 7.45
CA VAL A 237 -18.49 -3.70 6.96
C VAL A 237 -16.96 -3.87 7.07
N TYR A 238 -16.25 -3.54 5.99
CA TYR A 238 -14.80 -3.69 5.88
C TYR A 238 -14.09 -2.36 5.58
N GLY A 239 -12.87 -2.22 6.08
CA GLY A 239 -11.94 -1.14 5.77
C GLY A 239 -10.54 -1.67 5.40
N ASP A 240 -9.61 -0.75 5.15
CA ASP A 240 -8.21 -1.07 4.82
C ASP A 240 -7.55 -1.88 5.95
N GLY A 241 -7.25 -3.16 5.68
CA GLY A 241 -6.56 -4.05 6.61
C GLY A 241 -5.06 -3.79 6.74
N GLY A 242 -4.47 -3.07 5.79
CA GLY A 242 -3.07 -2.66 5.80
C GLY A 242 -2.72 -1.69 6.92
N ILE A 243 -3.72 -1.01 7.51
CA ILE A 243 -3.55 -0.20 8.72
C ILE A 243 -3.12 -1.07 9.92
N ILE A 244 -3.40 -2.38 9.86
CA ILE A 244 -3.04 -3.34 10.90
C ILE A 244 -1.92 -4.23 10.39
N ASP A 245 -2.15 -4.96 9.28
CA ASP A 245 -1.21 -5.90 8.67
C ASP A 245 -0.67 -5.33 7.35
N ILE A 246 0.29 -4.41 7.45
CA ILE A 246 0.84 -3.69 6.28
C ILE A 246 1.72 -4.57 5.39
N PHE A 247 2.19 -5.73 5.86
CA PHE A 247 3.08 -6.65 5.13
C PHE A 247 2.63 -8.12 5.29
N PRO A 248 1.58 -8.54 4.56
CA PRO A 248 0.85 -9.79 4.80
C PRO A 248 1.57 -11.02 4.22
N VAL A 249 2.57 -11.58 4.93
CA VAL A 249 3.34 -12.74 4.43
C VAL A 249 2.59 -14.06 4.57
N ARG A 250 1.87 -14.26 5.68
CA ARG A 250 1.23 -15.54 6.01
C ARG A 250 0.45 -16.20 4.86
N PRO A 251 -0.42 -15.50 4.11
CA PRO A 251 -1.24 -16.15 3.08
C PRO A 251 -0.42 -16.83 1.97
N VAL A 252 0.70 -16.24 1.55
CA VAL A 252 1.51 -16.82 0.47
C VAL A 252 2.33 -18.02 0.92
N LEU A 253 2.45 -18.26 2.23
CA LEU A 253 3.14 -19.45 2.73
C LEU A 253 2.33 -20.73 2.52
N GLU A 254 1.02 -20.62 2.29
CA GLU A 254 0.14 -21.76 2.02
C GLU A 254 0.51 -22.52 0.74
N VAL A 255 1.05 -21.81 -0.27
CA VAL A 255 1.52 -22.45 -1.52
C VAL A 255 2.90 -23.10 -1.39
N ARG A 256 3.49 -23.06 -0.18
CA ARG A 256 4.84 -23.57 0.15
C ARG A 256 5.90 -23.07 -0.84
N PRO A 257 6.11 -21.75 -0.92
CA PRO A 257 7.06 -21.17 -1.86
C PRO A 257 8.50 -21.52 -1.46
N ASP A 258 9.36 -21.69 -2.46
CA ASP A 258 10.81 -21.84 -2.27
C ASP A 258 11.46 -20.49 -1.96
N LEU A 259 10.89 -19.41 -2.49
CA LEU A 259 11.33 -18.03 -2.29
C LEU A 259 10.12 -17.11 -2.08
N VAL A 260 10.24 -16.17 -1.15
CA VAL A 260 9.29 -15.07 -0.96
C VAL A 260 10.03 -13.78 -1.27
N LEU A 261 9.61 -13.09 -2.33
CA LEU A 261 10.09 -11.75 -2.64
C LEU A 261 9.19 -10.73 -1.94
N GLY A 262 9.72 -10.09 -0.91
CA GLY A 262 9.08 -9.02 -0.19
C GLY A 262 9.43 -7.67 -0.80
N LEU A 263 8.43 -6.84 -1.08
CA LEU A 263 8.61 -5.45 -1.47
C LEU A 263 8.11 -4.56 -0.32
N ASN A 264 9.03 -3.87 0.35
CA ASN A 264 8.68 -2.87 1.36
C ASN A 264 8.75 -1.46 0.74
N CYS A 265 7.59 -0.81 0.68
CA CYS A 265 7.39 0.52 0.14
C CYS A 265 7.04 1.57 1.19
N TYR A 266 7.06 1.23 2.49
CA TYR A 266 6.56 2.14 3.52
C TYR A 266 7.29 2.13 4.84
N LEU A 267 7.55 0.95 5.38
CA LEU A 267 8.22 0.82 6.67
C LEU A 267 9.71 1.13 6.52
N PRO A 268 10.42 1.46 7.60
CA PRO A 268 11.87 1.57 7.55
C PRO A 268 12.52 0.27 7.06
N GLU A 269 13.74 0.39 6.55
CA GLU A 269 14.50 -0.75 6.02
C GLU A 269 14.64 -1.87 7.07
N GLY A 270 14.55 -3.13 6.61
CA GLY A 270 14.57 -4.30 7.49
C GLY A 270 13.42 -4.38 8.50
N PHE A 271 12.38 -3.54 8.37
CA PHE A 271 11.38 -3.33 9.41
C PHE A 271 12.02 -2.86 10.72
N GLU A 272 13.06 -2.03 10.64
CA GLU A 272 13.67 -1.42 11.81
C GLU A 272 12.87 -0.22 12.35
N GLY A 273 13.11 0.15 13.61
CA GLY A 273 12.65 1.45 14.11
C GLY A 273 13.52 2.57 13.55
N GLU A 274 13.02 3.82 13.56
CA GLU A 274 13.89 4.96 13.25
C GLU A 274 15.01 5.08 14.30
N ASP A 275 16.25 5.27 13.86
CA ASP A 275 17.35 5.53 14.82
C ASP A 275 17.16 6.91 15.48
N VAL A 276 16.89 6.88 16.78
CA VAL A 276 16.78 8.06 17.64
C VAL A 276 17.85 8.06 18.73
N THR A 277 18.98 7.41 18.50
CA THR A 277 20.13 7.44 19.43
C THR A 277 20.44 8.87 19.84
N GLY A 278 20.66 9.08 21.14
CA GLY A 278 20.82 10.40 21.74
C GLY A 278 19.53 11.22 21.90
N TRP A 279 18.33 10.62 21.77
CA TRP A 279 17.06 11.34 21.91
C TRP A 279 16.92 12.12 23.21
N ARG A 280 17.52 11.63 24.30
CA ARG A 280 17.53 12.29 25.62
C ARG A 280 18.22 13.66 25.61
N GLN A 281 19.13 13.90 24.68
CA GLN A 281 19.88 15.16 24.57
C GLN A 281 19.20 16.18 23.63
N ARG A 282 18.08 15.81 22.99
CA ARG A 282 17.39 16.67 22.01
C ARG A 282 16.18 17.37 22.65
N SER A 283 15.89 18.59 22.22
CA SER A 283 14.64 19.27 22.57
C SER A 283 13.44 18.40 22.19
N PHE A 284 12.41 18.38 23.05
CA PHE A 284 11.23 17.52 22.89
C PHE A 284 11.54 16.00 22.87
N ALA A 285 12.60 15.59 23.57
CA ALA A 285 13.07 14.21 23.73
C ALA A 285 11.95 13.16 23.81
N ILE A 286 11.03 13.30 24.79
CA ILE A 286 9.94 12.35 25.01
C ILE A 286 9.02 12.27 23.81
N LEU A 287 8.66 13.40 23.20
CA LEU A 287 7.78 13.43 22.02
C LEU A 287 8.43 12.75 20.81
N ARG A 288 9.75 12.94 20.62
CA ARG A 288 10.50 12.29 19.55
C ARG A 288 10.53 10.77 19.74
N ALA A 289 10.80 10.31 20.96
CA ALA A 289 10.80 8.87 21.28
C ALA A 289 9.39 8.27 21.17
N SER A 290 8.38 8.92 21.74
CA SER A 290 6.99 8.45 21.69
C SER A 290 6.39 8.52 20.28
N GLY A 291 6.91 9.38 19.41
CA GLY A 291 6.49 9.47 18.00
C GLY A 291 6.70 8.17 17.22
N GLN A 292 7.62 7.30 17.65
CA GLN A 292 7.81 5.98 17.05
C GLN A 292 6.66 5.01 17.34
N LEU A 293 5.90 5.23 18.42
CA LEU A 293 4.80 4.33 18.80
C LEU A 293 3.74 4.24 17.70
N ARG A 294 3.58 5.29 16.90
CA ARG A 294 2.69 5.35 15.73
C ARG A 294 2.87 4.17 14.78
N TRP A 295 4.12 3.74 14.57
CA TRP A 295 4.48 2.67 13.63
C TRP A 295 4.86 1.36 14.34
N SER A 296 5.13 1.42 15.64
CA SER A 296 5.64 0.28 16.42
C SER A 296 4.81 -0.99 16.26
N GLY A 297 3.47 -0.88 16.21
CA GLY A 297 2.58 -2.02 16.01
C GLY A 297 2.72 -2.64 14.62
N MET A 298 2.68 -1.81 13.56
CA MET A 298 2.86 -2.28 12.18
C MET A 298 4.25 -2.89 11.97
N VAL A 299 5.30 -2.24 12.50
CA VAL A 299 6.68 -2.72 12.43
C VAL A 299 6.83 -4.05 13.16
N ALA A 300 6.29 -4.18 14.38
CA ALA A 300 6.32 -5.43 15.12
C ALA A 300 5.62 -6.56 14.36
N LEU A 301 4.44 -6.31 13.80
CA LEU A 301 3.71 -7.33 13.03
C LEU A 301 4.44 -7.67 11.72
N ALA A 302 5.01 -6.70 11.01
CA ALA A 302 5.81 -6.95 9.81
C ALA A 302 7.04 -7.81 10.10
N ARG A 303 7.68 -7.63 11.27
CA ARG A 303 8.77 -8.52 11.74
C ARG A 303 8.28 -9.93 12.00
N GLU A 304 7.15 -10.10 12.68
CA GLU A 304 6.54 -11.43 12.89
C GLU A 304 6.23 -12.11 11.55
N GLN A 305 5.67 -11.36 10.59
CA GLN A 305 5.40 -11.85 9.23
C GLN A 305 6.70 -12.26 8.50
N ALA A 306 7.76 -11.46 8.63
CA ALA A 306 9.08 -11.79 8.09
C ALA A 306 9.67 -13.07 8.71
N LEU A 307 9.56 -13.22 10.03
CA LEU A 307 10.01 -14.40 10.76
C LEU A 307 9.28 -15.68 10.32
N LEU A 308 7.99 -15.59 9.95
CA LEU A 308 7.24 -16.75 9.42
C LEU A 308 7.79 -17.25 8.08
N ALA A 309 8.26 -16.36 7.22
CA ALA A 309 8.94 -16.75 5.99
C ALA A 309 10.38 -17.23 6.25
N GLY A 310 11.06 -16.68 7.27
CA GLY A 310 12.43 -17.02 7.62
C GLY A 310 13.38 -16.80 6.44
N ASP A 311 14.29 -17.75 6.21
CA ASP A 311 15.30 -17.66 5.15
C ASP A 311 14.74 -17.66 3.71
N ARG A 312 13.44 -17.93 3.54
CA ARG A 312 12.77 -17.83 2.24
C ARG A 312 12.53 -16.39 1.82
N LEU A 313 12.45 -15.44 2.77
CA LEU A 313 12.18 -14.04 2.48
C LEU A 313 13.44 -13.31 2.02
N THR A 314 13.37 -12.68 0.85
CA THR A 314 14.25 -11.57 0.51
C THR A 314 13.44 -10.28 0.47
N LEU A 315 13.87 -9.27 1.21
CA LEU A 315 13.21 -7.97 1.28
C LEU A 315 13.90 -6.96 0.36
N LEU A 316 13.14 -6.36 -0.54
CA LEU A 316 13.57 -5.28 -1.43
C LEU A 316 13.04 -3.94 -0.93
N HIS A 317 13.87 -2.90 -1.07
CA HIS A 317 13.57 -1.51 -0.72
C HIS A 317 13.85 -0.57 -1.92
N PRO A 318 13.15 -0.74 -3.06
CA PRO A 318 13.43 0.05 -4.26
C PRO A 318 13.06 1.53 -4.11
N VAL A 319 12.25 1.87 -3.10
CA VAL A 319 11.89 3.26 -2.78
C VAL A 319 12.45 3.59 -1.41
N PRO A 320 13.33 4.61 -1.29
CA PRO A 320 13.88 5.03 0.01
C PRO A 320 12.78 5.41 0.99
N TYR A 321 12.91 5.04 2.27
CA TYR A 321 11.92 5.34 3.31
C TYR A 321 11.62 6.85 3.41
N GLU A 322 12.63 7.71 3.20
CA GLU A 322 12.51 9.17 3.23
C GLU A 322 11.62 9.74 2.11
N ALA A 323 11.40 8.97 1.04
CA ALA A 323 10.53 9.33 -0.07
C ALA A 323 9.04 9.20 0.27
N VAL A 324 8.70 8.44 1.30
CA VAL A 324 7.33 8.06 1.70
C VAL A 324 7.00 8.44 3.15
N ARG A 325 7.90 9.17 3.82
CA ARG A 325 7.72 9.60 5.21
C ARG A 325 6.92 10.90 5.33
N GLY A 326 5.99 10.96 6.28
CA GLY A 326 5.25 12.19 6.60
C GLY A 326 4.31 12.63 5.48
N GLY A 327 4.27 13.94 5.17
CA GLY A 327 3.40 14.51 4.13
C GLY A 327 3.62 13.90 2.73
N LYS A 328 4.85 13.46 2.44
CA LYS A 328 5.23 12.82 1.17
C LYS A 328 4.47 11.53 0.88
N PHE A 329 4.02 10.82 1.92
CA PHE A 329 3.15 9.66 1.77
C PHE A 329 1.88 10.02 1.00
N TYR A 330 1.18 11.06 1.44
CA TYR A 330 -0.07 11.50 0.83
C TYR A 330 0.17 12.22 -0.49
N GLU A 331 1.28 12.96 -0.61
CA GLU A 331 1.69 13.57 -1.87
C GLU A 331 1.85 12.51 -2.96
N THR A 332 2.61 11.43 -2.71
CA THR A 332 2.85 10.39 -3.72
C THR A 332 1.58 9.63 -4.12
N PHE A 333 0.52 9.65 -3.31
CA PHE A 333 -0.78 9.07 -3.69
C PHE A 333 -1.43 9.86 -4.82
N VAL A 334 -1.37 11.19 -4.71
CA VAL A 334 -2.08 12.10 -5.63
C VAL A 334 -1.18 12.56 -6.77
N ASP A 335 0.08 12.83 -6.48
CA ASP A 335 1.09 13.22 -7.44
C ASP A 335 1.82 12.00 -8.00
N ARG A 336 1.41 11.64 -9.21
CA ARG A 336 1.93 10.48 -9.95
C ARG A 336 3.24 10.76 -10.68
N ARG A 337 3.79 11.99 -10.66
CA ARG A 337 5.04 12.34 -11.38
C ARG A 337 6.24 11.47 -11.00
N ARG A 338 6.24 10.92 -9.79
CA ARG A 338 7.32 10.05 -9.29
C ARG A 338 7.10 8.56 -9.59
N TRP A 339 5.90 8.17 -10.01
CA TRP A 339 5.55 6.77 -10.22
C TRP A 339 6.40 6.09 -11.31
N PRO A 340 6.71 6.71 -12.47
CA PRO A 340 7.64 6.13 -13.44
C PRO A 340 9.00 5.79 -12.84
N GLY A 341 9.53 6.67 -11.96
CA GLY A 341 10.79 6.42 -11.26
C GLY A 341 10.70 5.23 -10.30
N PHE A 342 9.61 5.13 -9.53
CA PHE A 342 9.39 3.99 -8.63
C PHE A 342 9.21 2.67 -9.39
N MET A 343 8.50 2.69 -10.52
CA MET A 343 8.36 1.53 -11.41
C MET A 343 9.72 1.05 -11.93
N ASN A 344 10.59 1.96 -12.39
CA ASN A 344 11.93 1.57 -12.83
C ASN A 344 12.79 1.04 -11.67
N ALA A 345 12.75 1.69 -10.51
CA ALA A 345 13.50 1.22 -9.34
C ALA A 345 13.06 -0.19 -8.89
N GLY A 346 11.75 -0.48 -8.92
CA GLY A 346 11.22 -1.81 -8.63
C GLY A 346 11.71 -2.88 -9.61
N ARG A 347 11.78 -2.53 -10.90
CA ARG A 347 12.33 -3.40 -11.96
C ARG A 347 13.81 -3.68 -11.74
N GLU A 348 14.61 -2.63 -11.53
CA GLU A 348 16.07 -2.73 -11.36
C GLU A 348 16.44 -3.55 -10.13
N ALA A 349 15.86 -3.23 -8.97
CA ALA A 349 16.12 -3.96 -7.73
C ALA A 349 15.77 -5.46 -7.85
N THR A 350 14.67 -5.77 -8.55
CA THR A 350 14.28 -7.16 -8.79
C THR A 350 15.25 -7.86 -9.74
N ARG A 351 15.64 -7.21 -10.84
CA ARG A 351 16.62 -7.80 -11.78
C ARG A 351 17.97 -8.06 -11.12
N GLU A 352 18.44 -7.14 -10.28
CA GLU A 352 19.68 -7.29 -9.53
C GLU A 352 19.61 -8.50 -8.60
N TYR A 353 18.53 -8.60 -7.82
CA TYR A 353 18.28 -9.75 -6.95
C TYR A 353 18.24 -11.07 -7.73
N LEU A 354 17.45 -11.14 -8.80
CA LEU A 354 17.30 -12.35 -9.61
C LEU A 354 18.62 -12.78 -10.26
N SER A 355 19.46 -11.83 -10.67
CA SER A 355 20.79 -12.11 -11.23
C SER A 355 21.77 -12.65 -10.20
N GLY A 356 21.60 -12.28 -8.93
CA GLY A 356 22.42 -12.75 -7.81
C GLY A 356 22.04 -14.14 -7.27
N LEU A 357 20.92 -14.72 -7.72
CA LEU A 357 20.45 -16.02 -7.21
C LEU A 357 21.35 -17.17 -7.68
N ALA A 358 21.74 -18.02 -6.72
CA ALA A 358 22.43 -19.28 -7.04
C ALA A 358 21.48 -20.31 -7.67
N PRO A 359 21.92 -21.08 -8.68
CA PRO A 359 21.13 -22.17 -9.24
C PRO A 359 20.68 -23.18 -8.18
N LEU A 360 19.48 -23.75 -8.34
CA LEU A 360 19.08 -24.91 -7.54
C LEU A 360 20.11 -26.01 -7.74
N ARG A 361 20.64 -26.57 -6.64
CA ARG A 361 21.43 -27.80 -6.72
C ARG A 361 20.49 -28.90 -7.22
N ALA A 362 20.85 -29.56 -8.31
CA ALA A 362 20.13 -30.74 -8.76
C ALA A 362 20.10 -31.75 -7.60
N ALA A 363 18.90 -32.21 -7.22
CA ALA A 363 18.77 -33.33 -6.30
C ALA A 363 19.41 -34.55 -7.01
N GLY A 364 20.55 -34.99 -6.46
CA GLY A 364 21.29 -36.16 -6.93
C GLY A 364 20.64 -37.46 -6.48
#